data_AF-A0A8E0S9D7-F1
#
_entry.id   AF-A0A8E0S9D7-F1
#
_cell.length_a   1.000
_cell.length_b   1.000
_cell.length_c   1.000
_cell.angle_alpha   90.00
_cell.angle_beta   90.00
_cell.angle_gamma   90.00
#
_symmetry.space_group_name_H-M   'P 1'
#
loop_
_entity.id
_entity.type
_entity.pdbx_description
1 polymer ?
#
loop_
_entity_poly.entity_id
_entity_poly.type
_entity_poly.pdbx_seq_one_letter_code
_entity_poly.pdbx_strand_id
1 'polypeptide(L)'
;MTMWGEKHEVDAYHRLLDLYKDGTFSCVSDSYNVWEACEHIWGEQLRDKVINRNGTLVVRPDSGEPTTVVAKVLDILGSKFHYTVNDKGYRVLPSCIRVIQGDGISSESIGKLSGCPIKKTCLQSDG
;
A
#
# COMPACT_ATOMS: atom_id res chain seq x y z
N MET A 1 -14.62 -2.59 -4.86
CA MET A 1 -15.01 -2.54 -3.44
C MET A 1 -16.43 -2.02 -3.23
N THR A 2 -16.84 -0.98 -3.96
CA THR A 2 -18.14 -0.28 -3.84
C THR A 2 -19.42 -1.12 -3.92
N MET A 3 -19.36 -2.35 -4.43
CA MET A 3 -20.51 -3.29 -4.45
C MET A 3 -20.93 -3.78 -3.05
N TRP A 4 -20.05 -3.70 -2.03
CA TRP A 4 -20.32 -4.19 -0.67
C TRP A 4 -20.80 -3.08 0.28
N GLY A 5 -20.66 -1.81 -0.10
CA GLY A 5 -20.93 -0.66 0.76
C GLY A 5 -19.80 -0.36 1.76
N GLU A 6 -19.72 0.89 2.23
CA GLU A 6 -18.66 1.42 3.09
C GLU A 6 -18.45 0.59 4.36
N LYS A 7 -19.53 0.11 4.98
CA LYS A 7 -19.48 -0.68 6.22
C LYS A 7 -18.89 -2.09 6.06
N HIS A 8 -18.80 -2.58 4.83
CA HIS A 8 -18.32 -3.94 4.53
C HIS A 8 -17.00 -3.92 3.73
N GLU A 9 -16.30 -2.78 3.73
CA GLU A 9 -15.03 -2.66 3.05
C GLU A 9 -13.99 -3.65 3.63
N VAL A 10 -13.97 -3.82 4.96
CA VAL A 10 -13.11 -4.83 5.60
C VAL A 10 -13.44 -6.25 5.17
N ASP A 11 -14.72 -6.60 5.03
CA ASP A 11 -15.14 -7.95 4.64
C ASP A 11 -14.69 -8.27 3.21
N ALA A 12 -14.78 -7.29 2.32
CA ALA A 12 -14.31 -7.45 0.95
C ALA A 12 -12.77 -7.58 0.87
N TYR A 13 -12.00 -6.81 1.64
CA TYR A 13 -10.55 -6.98 1.72
C TYR A 13 -10.15 -8.32 2.34
N HIS A 14 -10.83 -8.74 3.40
CA HIS A 14 -10.64 -10.05 4.01
C HIS A 14 -10.90 -11.16 3.00
N ARG A 15 -11.99 -11.05 2.21
CA ARG A 15 -12.31 -12.04 1.17
C ARG A 15 -11.24 -12.12 0.09
N LEU A 16 -10.65 -10.98 -0.29
CA LEU A 16 -9.53 -10.96 -1.24
C LEU A 16 -8.31 -11.69 -0.69
N LEU A 17 -7.97 -11.50 0.59
CA LEU A 17 -6.89 -12.26 1.24
C LEU A 17 -7.16 -13.77 1.23
N ASP A 18 -8.41 -14.19 1.43
CA ASP A 18 -8.78 -15.61 1.42
C ASP A 18 -8.78 -16.22 0.00
N LEU A 19 -9.03 -15.41 -1.03
CA LEU A 19 -8.97 -15.82 -2.44
C LEU A 19 -7.53 -15.88 -2.94
N TYR A 20 -6.71 -14.89 -2.62
CA TYR A 20 -5.30 -14.77 -3.02
C TYR A 20 -4.37 -15.13 -1.87
N LYS A 21 -4.39 -16.41 -1.47
CA LYS A 21 -3.61 -16.92 -0.34
C LYS A 21 -2.10 -16.78 -0.57
N ASP A 22 -1.65 -16.98 -1.79
CA ASP A 22 -0.24 -16.94 -2.19
C ASP A 22 0.02 -15.91 -3.29
N GLY A 23 1.28 -15.53 -3.48
CA GLY A 23 1.72 -14.66 -4.58
C GLY A 23 1.39 -13.19 -4.35
N THR A 24 1.67 -12.32 -5.30
CA THR A 24 1.45 -10.87 -5.15
C THR A 24 0.08 -10.48 -5.68
N PHE A 25 -0.67 -9.66 -4.93
CA PHE A 25 -1.90 -9.04 -5.44
C PHE A 25 -1.97 -7.56 -5.08
N SER A 26 -2.60 -6.77 -5.94
CA SER A 26 -2.84 -5.35 -5.68
C SER A 26 -4.29 -5.09 -5.31
N CYS A 27 -4.49 -4.19 -4.35
CA CYS A 27 -5.81 -3.78 -3.91
C CYS A 27 -5.97 -2.26 -3.97
N VAL A 28 -6.93 -1.81 -4.77
CA VAL A 28 -7.41 -0.43 -4.75
C VAL A 28 -8.00 -0.16 -3.38
N SER A 29 -7.40 0.79 -2.64
CA SER A 29 -7.68 1.01 -1.21
C SER A 29 -8.24 2.40 -0.90
N ASP A 30 -8.67 3.14 -1.91
CA ASP A 30 -9.17 4.52 -1.79
C ASP A 30 -10.63 4.66 -2.23
N SER A 31 -11.40 3.55 -2.20
CA SER A 31 -12.81 3.57 -2.58
C SER A 31 -13.66 4.50 -1.70
N TYR A 32 -13.22 4.76 -0.46
CA TYR A 32 -13.84 5.72 0.46
C TYR A 32 -12.81 6.64 1.10
N ASN A 33 -11.81 6.06 1.80
CA ASN A 33 -10.74 6.81 2.42
C ASN A 33 -9.47 5.95 2.54
N VAL A 34 -8.44 6.31 1.77
CA VAL A 34 -7.17 5.56 1.74
C VAL A 34 -6.43 5.57 3.08
N TRP A 35 -6.62 6.61 3.89
CA TRP A 35 -5.98 6.71 5.21
C TRP A 35 -6.58 5.68 6.17
N GLU A 36 -7.91 5.62 6.26
CA GLU A 36 -8.64 4.66 7.08
C GLU A 36 -8.36 3.22 6.65
N ALA A 37 -8.35 2.98 5.33
CA ALA A 37 -8.03 1.67 4.79
C ALA A 37 -6.61 1.23 5.16
N CYS A 38 -5.61 2.11 5.06
CA CYS A 38 -4.23 1.80 5.42
C CYS A 38 -4.03 1.67 6.93
N GLU A 39 -4.65 2.55 7.72
CA GLU A 39 -4.42 2.66 9.15
C GLU A 39 -5.19 1.61 9.95
N HIS A 40 -6.50 1.51 9.72
CA HIS A 40 -7.41 0.73 10.55
C HIS A 40 -7.79 -0.61 9.93
N ILE A 41 -7.82 -0.72 8.60
CA ILE A 41 -8.19 -1.99 7.96
C ILE A 41 -6.94 -2.84 7.73
N TRP A 42 -6.03 -2.42 6.85
CA TRP A 42 -4.78 -3.12 6.60
C TRP A 42 -3.85 -3.07 7.81
N GLY A 43 -3.75 -1.92 8.48
CA GLY A 43 -2.83 -1.67 9.57
C GLY A 43 -3.26 -2.20 10.93
N GLU A 44 -4.52 -2.60 11.12
CA GLU A 44 -5.02 -3.16 12.39
C GLU A 44 -5.81 -4.44 12.16
N GLN A 45 -7.01 -4.35 11.58
CA GLN A 45 -7.95 -5.48 11.49
C GLN A 45 -7.42 -6.68 10.69
N LEU A 46 -6.72 -6.42 9.58
CA LEU A 46 -6.19 -7.45 8.67
C LEU A 46 -4.67 -7.58 8.75
N ARG A 47 -4.03 -6.83 9.64
CA ARG A 47 -2.57 -6.72 9.74
C ARG A 47 -1.89 -8.08 9.88
N ASP A 48 -2.37 -8.88 10.81
CA ASP A 48 -1.76 -10.18 11.11
C ASP A 48 -1.95 -11.16 9.94
N LYS A 49 -3.07 -11.07 9.21
CA LYS A 49 -3.25 -11.86 7.98
C LYS A 49 -2.27 -11.45 6.89
N VAL A 50 -2.01 -10.15 6.72
CA VAL A 50 -1.06 -9.66 5.71
C VAL A 50 0.37 -10.08 6.07
N ILE A 51 0.77 -9.97 7.34
CA ILE A 51 2.11 -10.33 7.80
C ILE A 51 2.39 -11.83 7.64
N ASN A 52 1.42 -12.67 7.98
CA ASN A 52 1.59 -14.13 7.96
C ASN A 52 1.34 -14.75 6.58
N ARG A 53 1.12 -13.94 5.53
CA ARG A 53 0.85 -14.43 4.18
C ARG A 53 2.13 -14.81 3.45
N ASN A 54 2.05 -15.86 2.63
CA ASN A 54 3.09 -16.21 1.66
C ASN A 54 2.93 -15.38 0.37
N GLY A 55 3.16 -14.08 0.48
CA GLY A 55 3.10 -13.16 -0.65
C GLY A 55 3.05 -11.71 -0.23
N THR A 56 2.95 -10.83 -1.22
CA THR A 56 2.96 -9.38 -1.02
C THR A 56 1.62 -8.73 -1.35
N LEU A 57 1.03 -8.00 -0.40
CA LEU A 57 -0.08 -7.08 -0.65
C LEU A 57 0.47 -5.78 -1.23
N VAL A 58 -0.08 -5.31 -2.35
CA VAL A 58 0.26 -4.02 -2.94
C VAL A 58 -0.91 -3.06 -2.81
N VAL A 59 -0.81 -2.11 -1.88
CA VAL A 59 -1.81 -1.04 -1.69
C VAL A 59 -1.74 -0.08 -2.87
N ARG A 60 -2.89 0.19 -3.49
CA ARG A 60 -3.01 1.11 -4.62
C ARG A 60 -3.94 2.28 -4.29
N PRO A 61 -3.41 3.47 -3.95
CA PRO A 61 -4.15 4.72 -4.07
C PRO A 61 -4.39 5.04 -5.56
N ASP A 62 -5.64 5.36 -5.91
CA ASP A 62 -6.11 5.63 -7.26
C ASP A 62 -6.64 7.07 -7.42
N SER A 63 -6.55 7.90 -6.37
CA SER A 63 -7.05 9.27 -6.32
C SER A 63 -6.17 10.19 -5.45
N GLY A 64 -6.19 11.49 -5.78
CA GLY A 64 -5.43 12.54 -5.07
C GLY A 64 -4.05 12.83 -5.69
N GLU A 65 -3.33 13.78 -5.07
CA GLU A 65 -1.99 14.19 -5.54
C GLU A 65 -0.95 13.09 -5.27
N PRO A 66 -0.36 12.47 -6.32
CA PRO A 66 0.46 11.26 -6.18
C PRO A 66 1.59 11.37 -5.15
N THR A 67 2.29 12.51 -5.14
CA THR A 67 3.45 12.72 -4.27
C THR A 67 3.07 12.74 -2.79
N THR A 68 2.06 13.53 -2.45
CA THR A 68 1.54 13.66 -1.10
C THR A 68 0.90 12.36 -0.64
N VAL A 69 0.14 11.71 -1.53
CA VAL A 69 -0.61 10.51 -1.16
C VAL A 69 0.30 9.35 -0.85
N VAL A 70 1.26 9.06 -1.74
CA VAL A 70 2.22 7.98 -1.55
C VAL A 70 3.05 8.19 -0.29
N ALA A 71 3.56 9.40 -0.04
CA ALA A 71 4.35 9.68 1.15
C ALA A 71 3.57 9.39 2.44
N LYS A 72 2.33 9.88 2.52
CA LYS A 72 1.48 9.68 3.71
C LYS A 72 1.06 8.21 3.89
N VAL A 73 0.74 7.50 2.81
CA VAL A 73 0.45 6.05 2.87
C VAL A 73 1.67 5.29 3.40
N LEU A 74 2.87 5.60 2.90
CA LEU A 74 4.11 4.94 3.34
C LEU A 74 4.40 5.20 4.81
N ASP A 75 4.14 6.41 5.32
CA ASP A 75 4.32 6.74 6.73
C ASP A 75 3.31 5.99 7.63
N ILE A 76 2.03 5.92 7.23
CA ILE A 76 1.00 5.16 7.96
C ILE A 76 1.35 3.67 8.00
N LEU A 77 1.64 3.08 6.83
CA LEU A 77 2.00 1.66 6.74
C LEU A 77 3.30 1.38 7.49
N GLY A 78 4.28 2.29 7.44
CA GLY A 78 5.53 2.17 8.19
C GLY A 78 5.32 2.18 9.69
N SER A 79 4.37 2.98 10.18
CA SER A 79 3.98 3.01 11.60
C SER A 79 3.31 1.71 12.04
N LYS A 80 2.39 1.16 11.24
CA LYS A 80 1.62 -0.05 11.61
C LYS A 80 2.38 -1.36 11.38
N PHE A 81 3.11 -1.48 10.29
CA PHE A 81 3.82 -2.71 9.92
C PHE A 81 5.26 -2.77 10.41
N HIS A 82 5.80 -1.64 10.91
CA HIS A 82 7.20 -1.41 11.23
C HIS A 82 8.10 -1.47 9.99
N TYR A 83 8.89 -0.42 9.79
CA TYR A 83 9.88 -0.37 8.72
C TYR A 83 11.28 -0.73 9.24
N THR A 84 12.15 -1.16 8.35
CA THR A 84 13.59 -1.21 8.59
C THR A 84 14.26 -0.04 7.90
N VAL A 85 15.51 0.26 8.27
CA VAL A 85 16.34 1.24 7.58
C VAL A 85 17.47 0.51 6.88
N ASN A 86 17.64 0.74 5.58
CA ASN A 86 18.75 0.13 4.84
C ASN A 86 20.06 0.91 5.01
N ASP A 87 21.15 0.38 4.47
CA ASP A 87 22.50 0.97 4.60
C ASP A 87 22.63 2.38 3.99
N LYS A 88 21.66 2.81 3.19
CA LYS A 88 21.62 4.14 2.57
C LYS A 88 20.75 5.12 3.37
N GLY A 89 20.20 4.71 4.52
CA GLY A 89 19.36 5.53 5.38
C GLY A 89 17.89 5.59 4.96
N TYR A 90 17.43 4.75 4.02
CA TYR A 90 16.03 4.75 3.58
C TYR A 90 15.15 3.83 4.42
N ARG A 91 13.93 4.28 4.72
CA ARG A 91 12.88 3.46 5.32
C ARG A 91 12.35 2.43 4.32
N VAL A 92 12.28 1.17 4.71
CA VAL A 92 11.86 0.03 3.90
C VAL A 92 10.74 -0.74 4.61
N LEU A 93 9.61 -0.91 3.92
CA LEU A 93 8.48 -1.70 4.42
C LEU A 93 8.78 -3.21 4.37
N PRO A 94 8.18 -4.01 5.27
CA PRO A 94 8.36 -5.46 5.28
C PRO A 94 7.85 -6.07 3.97
N SER A 95 8.45 -7.18 3.53
CA SER A 95 8.20 -7.80 2.21
C SER A 95 6.74 -8.16 1.93
N CYS A 96 5.94 -8.37 2.97
CA CYS A 96 4.52 -8.66 2.88
C CYS A 96 3.66 -7.48 2.40
N ILE A 97 4.18 -6.24 2.40
CA ILE A 97 3.40 -5.06 1.99
C ILE A 97 4.20 -4.07 1.14
N ARG A 98 3.54 -3.54 0.11
CA ARG A 98 4.08 -2.55 -0.84
C ARG A 98 3.01 -1.54 -1.22
N VAL A 99 3.43 -0.47 -1.89
CA VAL A 99 2.54 0.57 -2.42
C VAL A 99 2.86 0.77 -3.90
N ILE A 100 1.82 0.89 -4.72
CA ILE A 100 1.94 1.30 -6.14
C ILE A 100 0.98 2.47 -6.39
N GLN A 101 1.45 3.52 -7.05
CA GLN A 101 0.58 4.60 -7.51
C GLN A 101 0.06 4.24 -8.91
N GLY A 102 -1.25 4.12 -9.06
CA GLY A 102 -1.89 3.77 -10.34
C GLY A 102 -2.28 4.98 -11.21
N ASP A 103 -2.52 6.15 -10.58
CA ASP A 103 -3.09 7.33 -11.24
C ASP A 103 -2.17 8.58 -11.17
N GLY A 104 -2.27 9.46 -12.16
CA GLY A 104 -1.63 10.79 -12.16
C GLY A 104 -0.10 10.82 -12.36
N ILE A 105 0.52 9.72 -12.81
CA ILE A 105 1.97 9.70 -13.08
C ILE A 105 2.26 10.43 -14.41
N SER A 106 2.68 11.69 -14.31
CA SER A 106 3.40 12.40 -15.38
C SER A 106 4.91 12.39 -15.11
N SER A 107 5.73 12.62 -16.13
CA SER A 107 7.19 12.69 -16.02
C SER A 107 7.66 13.73 -14.99
N GLU A 108 6.86 14.78 -14.76
CA GLU A 108 7.11 15.82 -13.76
C GLU A 108 6.90 15.33 -12.31
N SER A 109 5.87 14.51 -12.07
CA SER A 109 5.58 13.90 -10.77
C SER A 109 6.66 12.91 -10.34
N ILE A 110 7.25 12.18 -11.30
CA ILE A 110 8.39 11.26 -11.05
C ILE A 110 9.60 12.02 -10.51
N GLY A 111 9.86 13.23 -11.03
CA GLY A 111 10.95 14.10 -10.60
C GLY A 111 10.81 14.53 -9.14
N LYS A 112 9.60 14.92 -8.72
CA LYS A 112 9.29 15.31 -7.33
C LYS A 112 9.37 14.14 -6.35
N LEU A 113 8.96 12.95 -6.77
CA LEU A 113 9.15 11.72 -5.97
C LEU A 113 10.63 11.43 -5.70
N SER A 114 11.57 11.82 -6.59
CA SER A 114 13.03 11.62 -6.39
C SER A 114 13.67 12.33 -5.23
N GLY A 115 13.07 13.43 -4.77
CA GLY A 115 13.57 14.17 -3.61
C GLY A 115 13.05 13.65 -2.27
N CYS A 116 12.08 12.73 -2.27
CA CYS A 116 11.52 12.21 -1.04
C CYS A 116 12.48 11.20 -0.39
N PRO A 117 12.83 11.34 0.91
CA PRO A 117 13.71 10.43 1.64
C PRO A 117 13.13 9.00 1.83
N ILE A 118 11.99 8.71 1.20
CA ILE A 118 11.38 7.38 1.14
C ILE A 118 11.44 6.90 -0.32
N LYS A 119 12.58 6.34 -0.77
CA LYS A 119 12.70 5.80 -2.13
C LYS A 119 13.28 4.39 -2.19
N LYS A 120 12.37 3.42 -2.37
CA LYS A 120 12.16 2.61 -3.60
C LYS A 120 11.54 1.26 -3.20
N THR A 121 10.21 1.17 -3.32
CA THR A 121 9.57 -0.12 -3.61
C THR A 121 8.50 -0.06 -4.68
N CYS A 122 8.41 1.06 -5.38
CA CYS A 122 7.64 1.17 -6.62
C CYS A 122 8.51 0.72 -7.79
N LEU A 123 7.99 -0.22 -8.58
CA LEU A 123 8.49 -0.70 -9.87
C LEU A 123 9.64 -1.73 -9.81
N GLN A 124 9.28 -3.00 -9.72
CA GLN A 124 9.84 -4.02 -10.61
C GLN A 124 8.68 -4.84 -11.18
N SER A 125 8.16 -4.37 -12.31
CA SER A 125 7.68 -5.27 -13.36
C SER A 125 8.92 -5.66 -14.17
N ASP A 126 9.63 -6.68 -13.71
CA ASP A 126 10.72 -7.30 -14.46
C ASP A 126 10.20 -8.65 -14.98
N GLY A 127 10.05 -8.76 -16.31
CA GLY A 127 9.71 -10.01 -17.03
C GLY A 127 8.37 -9.98 -17.73
#